data_AF-R9I9P7-F1
#
_entry.id   AF-R9I9P7-F1
#
_cell.length_a   1.000
_cell.length_b   1.000
_cell.length_c   1.000
_cell.angle_alpha   90.00
_cell.angle_beta   90.00
_cell.angle_gamma   90.00
#
_symmetry.space_group_name_H-M   'P 1'
#
loop_
_entity.id
_entity.type
_entity.pdbx_description
1 polymer ?
#
loop_
_entity_poly.entity_id
_entity_poly.type
_entity_poly.pdbx_seq_one_letter_code
_entity_poly.pdbx_strand_id
1 'polypeptide(L)'
;MKSIIITENKGEIILYQPDEEVKLEVRLEEDTVWLNRQQLAELFARNVKTIGKHINNALREELVEMTAAVVAKFATTAADGKVYQVEYYNLDVILSVGYRVKSSRGIEFRRWANKVLKEYLLRGYSVNQRLIGMEQRIDRKLQEHEQRLNRIDGKIDFFVRHNNQYPSIDIRTYRGCHDRFLIVDGNDIYHIGASLKDLGKRMFAFSKLEIPASAIMDLL
;
A
#
# COMPACT_ATOMS: atom_id res chain seq x y z
N MET A 1 -4.49 12.32 -26.41
CA MET A 1 -4.28 12.20 -24.95
C MET A 1 -4.97 13.40 -24.35
N LYS A 2 -6.01 13.23 -23.52
CA LYS A 2 -6.73 14.37 -22.92
C LYS A 2 -6.04 14.68 -21.58
N SER A 3 -5.43 15.86 -21.50
CA SER A 3 -4.58 16.29 -20.38
C SER A 3 -5.36 17.25 -19.50
N ILE A 4 -5.28 17.07 -18.18
CA ILE A 4 -5.66 18.09 -17.19
C ILE A 4 -4.38 18.85 -16.86
N ILE A 5 -4.34 20.16 -17.11
CA ILE A 5 -3.22 21.02 -16.73
C ILE A 5 -3.61 21.72 -15.43
N ILE A 6 -2.81 21.53 -14.38
CA ILE A 6 -2.95 22.17 -13.06
C ILE A 6 -1.88 23.27 -12.99
N THR A 7 -2.24 24.49 -12.57
CA THR A 7 -1.28 25.61 -12.46
C THR A 7 -1.38 26.28 -11.10
N GLU A 8 -0.35 26.09 -10.27
CA GLU A 8 -0.29 26.57 -8.88
C GLU A 8 -0.33 28.11 -8.72
N ASN A 9 -1.47 28.66 -8.28
CA ASN A 9 -1.57 29.71 -7.27
C ASN A 9 -3.04 30.02 -6.84
N LYS A 10 -3.31 29.91 -5.53
CA LYS A 10 -4.44 30.46 -4.75
C LYS A 10 -5.82 30.52 -5.46
N GLY A 11 -6.57 29.42 -5.35
CA GLY A 11 -7.99 29.35 -5.73
C GLY A 11 -8.23 28.74 -7.13
N GLU A 12 -7.46 27.70 -7.47
CA GLU A 12 -7.25 27.29 -8.86
C GLU A 12 -8.44 26.69 -9.60
N ILE A 13 -8.56 27.25 -10.80
CA ILE A 13 -9.48 27.02 -11.91
C ILE A 13 -9.14 25.69 -12.62
N ILE A 14 -9.97 24.64 -12.45
CA ILE A 14 -9.92 23.46 -13.33
C ILE A 14 -10.63 23.74 -14.65
N LEU A 15 -9.87 23.72 -15.74
CA LEU A 15 -10.38 23.77 -17.11
C LEU A 15 -10.99 22.42 -17.53
N TYR A 16 -12.32 22.30 -17.56
CA TYR A 16 -12.99 21.15 -18.19
C TYR A 16 -13.06 21.32 -19.71
N GLN A 17 -12.15 20.67 -20.45
CA GLN A 17 -12.07 20.75 -21.92
C GLN A 17 -12.49 19.43 -22.60
N PRO A 18 -13.80 19.28 -22.94
CA PRO A 18 -14.24 18.14 -23.73
C PRO A 18 -13.82 18.27 -25.20
N ASP A 19 -13.81 19.48 -25.79
CA ASP A 19 -13.37 19.79 -27.18
C ASP A 19 -12.99 21.29 -27.37
N GLU A 20 -11.89 21.75 -26.77
CA GLU A 20 -11.28 23.10 -26.88
C GLU A 20 -12.13 24.36 -26.55
N GLU A 21 -13.46 24.31 -26.55
CA GLU A 21 -14.33 25.48 -26.68
C GLU A 21 -14.82 26.09 -25.35
N VAL A 22 -14.77 25.36 -24.23
CA VAL A 22 -15.34 25.83 -22.95
C VAL A 22 -14.29 25.86 -21.86
N LYS A 23 -14.07 27.05 -21.32
CA LYS A 23 -13.17 27.33 -20.20
C LYS A 23 -14.01 27.69 -18.99
N LEU A 24 -14.21 26.72 -18.09
CA LEU A 24 -14.95 26.94 -16.86
C LEU A 24 -13.98 27.24 -15.73
N GLU A 25 -14.17 28.37 -15.05
CA GLU A 25 -13.54 28.63 -13.77
C GLU A 25 -14.28 27.86 -12.68
N VAL A 26 -13.56 27.06 -11.90
CA VAL A 26 -14.14 26.25 -10.82
C VAL A 26 -13.38 26.50 -9.53
N ARG A 27 -14.10 26.42 -8.41
CA ARG A 27 -13.50 26.54 -7.09
C ARG A 27 -13.17 25.15 -6.54
N LEU A 28 -11.97 25.00 -6.00
CA LEU A 28 -11.53 23.82 -5.26
C LEU A 28 -11.39 24.14 -3.79
N GLU A 29 -12.13 23.40 -2.95
CA GLU A 29 -12.11 23.54 -1.50
C GLU A 29 -12.54 22.22 -0.87
N GLU A 30 -11.90 21.81 0.23
CA GLU A 30 -12.16 20.52 0.92
C GLU A 30 -12.14 19.30 0.00
N ASP A 31 -11.14 19.22 -0.89
CA ASP A 31 -10.96 18.14 -1.87
C ASP A 31 -12.16 17.90 -2.79
N THR A 32 -13.05 18.89 -2.95
CA THR A 32 -14.18 18.84 -3.87
C THR A 32 -14.25 20.09 -4.76
N VAL A 33 -15.01 19.95 -5.84
CA VAL A 33 -15.26 21.01 -6.81
C VAL A 33 -16.58 21.69 -6.48
N TRP A 34 -16.56 23.02 -6.49
CA TRP A 34 -17.71 23.86 -6.22
C TRP A 34 -18.07 24.69 -7.45
N LEU A 35 -19.33 24.60 -7.89
CA LEU A 35 -19.88 25.39 -8.99
C LEU A 35 -21.13 26.13 -8.57
N ASN A 36 -21.30 27.36 -9.01
CA ASN A 36 -22.56 28.09 -8.89
C ASN A 36 -23.53 27.74 -10.04
N ARG A 37 -24.78 28.24 -9.95
CA ARG A 37 -25.83 27.94 -10.95
C ARG A 37 -25.49 28.40 -12.37
N GLN A 38 -24.73 29.49 -12.50
CA GLN A 38 -24.31 30.03 -13.80
C GLN A 38 -23.25 29.12 -14.44
N GLN A 39 -22.28 28.68 -13.64
CA GLN A 39 -21.23 27.76 -14.09
C GLN A 39 -21.81 26.39 -14.48
N LEU A 40 -22.79 25.88 -13.73
CA LEU A 40 -23.51 24.65 -14.08
C LEU A 40 -24.32 24.80 -15.39
N ALA A 41 -24.91 25.97 -15.61
CA ALA A 41 -25.62 26.29 -16.86
C ALA A 41 -24.68 26.31 -18.06
N GLU A 42 -23.50 26.89 -17.90
CA GLU A 42 -22.44 26.87 -18.91
C GLU A 42 -21.95 25.44 -19.15
N LEU A 43 -21.54 24.72 -18.10
CA LEU A 43 -21.03 23.35 -18.14
C LEU A 43 -21.96 22.41 -18.92
N PHE A 44 -23.27 22.51 -18.69
CA PHE A 44 -24.25 21.63 -19.32
C PHE A 44 -24.97 22.24 -20.54
N ALA A 45 -24.57 23.43 -20.98
CA ALA A 45 -25.20 24.20 -22.05
C ALA A 45 -26.74 24.24 -21.90
N ARG A 46 -27.20 24.71 -20.74
CA ARG A 46 -28.62 24.79 -20.41
C ARG A 46 -28.96 26.06 -19.66
N ASN A 47 -30.22 26.50 -19.78
CA ASN A 47 -30.68 27.69 -19.08
C ASN A 47 -30.56 27.53 -17.55
N VAL A 48 -30.12 28.60 -16.88
CA VAL A 48 -29.95 28.69 -15.41
C VAL A 48 -31.23 28.30 -14.65
N LYS A 49 -32.41 28.63 -15.21
CA LYS A 49 -33.71 28.22 -14.66
C LYS A 49 -33.89 26.70 -14.69
N THR A 50 -33.52 26.05 -15.79
CA THR A 50 -33.58 24.59 -15.94
C THR A 50 -32.60 23.90 -14.99
N ILE A 51 -31.37 24.41 -14.90
CA ILE A 51 -30.38 23.94 -13.91
C ILE A 51 -30.92 24.07 -12.49
N GLY A 52 -31.49 25.22 -12.14
CA GLY A 52 -32.12 25.41 -10.82
C GLY A 52 -33.19 24.39 -10.50
N LYS A 53 -34.04 24.03 -11.49
CA LYS A 53 -35.03 22.96 -11.32
C LYS A 53 -34.35 21.62 -11.04
N HIS A 54 -33.28 21.28 -11.76
CA HIS A 54 -32.54 20.04 -11.54
C HIS A 54 -31.84 20.00 -10.18
N ILE A 55 -31.23 21.10 -9.74
CA ILE A 55 -30.62 21.22 -8.41
C ILE A 55 -31.68 21.01 -7.33
N ASN A 56 -32.81 21.72 -7.41
CA ASN A 56 -33.87 21.58 -6.41
C ASN A 56 -34.43 20.16 -6.36
N ASN A 57 -34.56 19.50 -7.51
CA ASN A 57 -34.97 18.09 -7.55
C ASN A 57 -33.90 17.19 -6.93
N ALA A 58 -32.62 17.38 -7.23
CA ALA A 58 -31.52 16.62 -6.64
C ALA A 58 -31.49 16.73 -5.12
N LEU A 59 -31.56 17.96 -4.59
CA LEU A 59 -31.58 18.23 -3.15
C LEU A 59 -32.80 17.63 -2.45
N ARG A 60 -33.95 17.57 -3.13
CA ARG A 60 -35.20 17.04 -2.56
C ARG A 60 -35.35 15.53 -2.70
N GLU A 61 -34.67 14.90 -3.65
CA GLU A 61 -34.89 13.49 -3.99
C GLU A 61 -33.69 12.60 -3.61
N GLU A 62 -32.46 13.05 -3.89
CA GLU A 62 -31.24 12.23 -3.75
C GLU A 62 -30.33 12.71 -2.62
N LEU A 63 -30.33 14.02 -2.32
CA LEU A 63 -29.34 14.65 -1.43
C LEU A 63 -29.98 15.30 -0.20
N VAL A 64 -31.20 14.89 0.17
CA VAL A 64 -31.99 15.51 1.25
C VAL A 64 -31.19 15.59 2.55
N GLU A 65 -30.66 14.45 2.98
CA GLU A 65 -29.92 14.29 4.23
C GLU A 65 -28.55 15.02 4.21
N MET A 66 -28.05 15.36 3.03
CA MET A 66 -26.73 15.95 2.82
C MET A 66 -26.78 17.42 2.41
N THR A 67 -27.97 18.04 2.36
CA THR A 67 -28.16 19.40 1.81
C THR A 67 -27.18 20.42 2.40
N ALA A 68 -26.92 20.37 3.71
CA ALA A 68 -26.00 21.29 4.38
C ALA A 68 -24.52 21.09 4.01
N ALA A 69 -24.13 19.89 3.59
CA ALA A 69 -22.76 19.57 3.18
C ALA A 69 -22.51 19.81 1.69
N VAL A 70 -23.57 19.78 0.87
CA VAL A 70 -23.45 19.89 -0.61
C VAL A 70 -23.74 21.29 -1.14
N VAL A 71 -24.19 22.22 -0.29
CA VAL A 71 -24.47 23.61 -0.62
C VAL A 71 -23.70 24.55 0.30
N ALA A 72 -22.86 25.40 -0.28
CA ALA A 72 -22.12 26.43 0.45
C ALA A 72 -22.47 27.83 -0.09
N LYS A 73 -22.40 28.84 0.78
CA LYS A 73 -22.55 30.25 0.38
C LYS A 73 -21.19 30.92 0.42
N PHE A 74 -20.80 31.52 -0.70
CA PHE A 74 -19.55 32.24 -0.82
C PHE A 74 -19.81 33.71 -1.14
N ALA A 75 -19.08 34.58 -0.44
CA ALA A 75 -19.08 36.01 -0.71
C ALA A 75 -18.46 36.27 -2.09
N THR A 76 -19.22 36.94 -2.95
CA THR A 76 -18.78 37.39 -4.28
C THR A 76 -18.99 38.89 -4.37
N THR A 77 -17.93 39.63 -4.66
CA THR A 77 -18.01 41.09 -4.86
C THR A 77 -18.39 41.35 -6.31
N ALA A 78 -19.53 42.00 -6.52
CA ALA A 78 -19.97 42.38 -7.86
C ALA A 78 -19.28 43.67 -8.32
N ALA A 79 -19.40 44.00 -9.61
CA ALA A 79 -18.79 45.19 -10.22
C ALA A 79 -19.30 46.52 -9.61
N ASP A 80 -20.42 46.49 -8.89
CA ASP A 80 -20.98 47.62 -8.14
C ASP A 80 -20.37 47.79 -6.74
N GLY A 81 -19.36 46.98 -6.40
CA GLY A 81 -18.68 46.98 -5.11
C GLY A 81 -19.47 46.32 -3.97
N LYS A 82 -20.67 45.79 -4.24
CA LYS A 82 -21.48 45.10 -3.23
C LYS A 82 -21.11 43.63 -3.14
N VAL A 83 -21.13 43.12 -1.91
CA VAL A 83 -20.86 41.71 -1.62
C VAL A 83 -22.18 40.96 -1.58
N TYR A 84 -22.31 39.97 -2.46
CA TYR A 84 -23.44 39.05 -2.52
C TYR A 84 -23.04 37.68 -2.02
N GLN A 85 -23.95 37.03 -1.29
CA GLN A 85 -23.80 35.62 -0.93
C GLN A 85 -24.35 34.77 -2.06
N VAL A 86 -23.47 34.07 -2.76
CA VAL A 86 -23.82 33.21 -3.90
C VAL A 86 -23.73 31.76 -3.47
N GLU A 87 -24.75 30.97 -3.82
CA GLU A 87 -24.76 29.53 -3.56
C GLU A 87 -23.89 28.79 -4.58
N TYR A 88 -23.08 27.87 -4.05
CA TYR A 88 -22.27 26.93 -4.80
C TYR A 88 -22.62 25.52 -4.37
N TYR A 89 -22.47 24.60 -5.32
CA TYR A 89 -22.87 23.21 -5.18
C TYR A 89 -21.67 22.32 -5.46
N ASN A 90 -21.45 21.34 -4.59
CA ASN A 90 -20.31 20.45 -4.64
C ASN A 90 -20.43 19.40 -5.76
N LEU A 91 -19.44 18.51 -5.84
CA LEU A 91 -19.40 17.42 -6.82
C LEU A 91 -20.65 16.51 -6.81
N ASP A 92 -21.27 16.24 -5.66
CA ASP A 92 -22.45 15.37 -5.58
C ASP A 92 -23.65 15.97 -6.32
N VAL A 93 -23.88 17.27 -6.14
CA VAL A 93 -24.92 17.99 -6.88
C VAL A 93 -24.56 18.08 -8.36
N ILE A 94 -23.30 18.33 -8.70
CA ILE A 94 -22.83 18.39 -10.10
C ILE A 94 -23.08 17.05 -10.80
N LEU A 95 -22.77 15.94 -10.15
CA LEU A 95 -23.02 14.59 -10.65
C LEU A 95 -24.53 14.35 -10.84
N SER A 96 -25.34 14.57 -9.81
CA SER A 96 -26.80 14.39 -9.87
C SER A 96 -27.43 15.20 -11.01
N VAL A 97 -27.08 16.49 -11.12
CA VAL A 97 -27.55 17.36 -12.20
C VAL A 97 -27.06 16.85 -13.56
N GLY A 98 -25.79 16.47 -13.69
CA GLY A 98 -25.23 15.97 -14.95
C GLY A 98 -25.91 14.69 -15.46
N TYR A 99 -26.39 13.82 -14.56
CA TYR A 99 -27.20 12.66 -14.94
C TYR A 99 -28.63 13.02 -15.35
N ARG A 100 -29.20 14.10 -14.79
CA ARG A 100 -30.58 14.55 -15.04
C ARG A 100 -30.72 15.48 -16.26
N VAL A 101 -29.64 16.15 -16.68
CA VAL A 101 -29.70 17.10 -17.80
C VAL A 101 -29.71 16.37 -19.15
N LYS A 102 -30.71 16.73 -19.97
CA LYS A 102 -30.85 16.29 -21.37
C LYS A 102 -30.23 17.32 -22.33
N SER A 103 -28.91 17.27 -22.49
CA SER A 103 -28.14 18.07 -23.47
C SER A 103 -26.97 17.26 -24.04
N SER A 104 -26.37 17.71 -25.16
CA SER A 104 -25.15 17.07 -25.70
C SER A 104 -24.04 17.01 -24.65
N ARG A 105 -23.81 18.14 -23.96
CA ARG A 105 -22.83 18.23 -22.87
C ARG A 105 -23.15 17.29 -21.71
N GLY A 106 -24.43 17.10 -21.38
CA GLY A 106 -24.85 16.09 -20.40
C GLY A 106 -24.55 14.65 -20.84
N ILE A 107 -24.68 14.34 -22.14
CA ILE A 107 -24.32 13.01 -22.69
C ILE A 107 -22.80 12.80 -22.59
N GLU A 108 -22.00 13.79 -22.98
CA GLU A 108 -20.54 13.75 -22.87
C GLU A 108 -20.09 13.58 -21.42
N PHE A 109 -20.66 14.36 -20.50
CA PHE A 109 -20.39 14.26 -19.07
C PHE A 109 -20.64 12.84 -18.55
N ARG A 110 -21.80 12.23 -18.89
CA ARG A 110 -22.10 10.86 -18.46
C ARG A 110 -21.15 9.82 -19.06
N ARG A 111 -20.75 9.98 -20.33
CA ARG A 111 -19.75 9.10 -20.96
C ARG A 111 -18.41 9.20 -20.24
N TRP A 112 -17.98 10.42 -19.92
CA TRP A 112 -16.75 10.69 -19.18
C TRP A 112 -16.82 10.11 -17.75
N ALA A 113 -17.89 10.41 -17.00
CA ALA A 113 -18.06 9.94 -15.63
C ALA A 113 -18.07 8.40 -15.56
N ASN A 114 -18.80 7.73 -16.46
CA ASN A 114 -18.80 6.26 -16.55
C ASN A 114 -17.42 5.69 -16.91
N LYS A 115 -16.68 6.36 -17.80
CA LYS A 115 -15.31 5.96 -18.14
C LYS A 115 -14.40 6.03 -16.91
N VAL A 116 -14.44 7.16 -16.18
CA VAL A 116 -13.66 7.36 -14.96
C VAL A 116 -14.02 6.28 -13.93
N LEU A 117 -15.31 6.09 -13.64
CA LEU A 117 -15.77 5.06 -12.70
C LEU A 117 -15.25 3.66 -13.09
N LYS A 118 -15.36 3.28 -14.37
CA LYS A 118 -14.86 2.00 -14.88
C LYS A 118 -13.35 1.86 -14.69
N GLU A 119 -12.58 2.91 -14.97
CA GLU A 119 -11.13 2.90 -14.78
C GLU A 119 -10.75 2.71 -13.31
N TYR A 120 -11.41 3.42 -12.39
CA TYR A 120 -11.18 3.29 -10.96
C TYR A 120 -11.56 1.90 -10.43
N LEU A 121 -12.69 1.33 -10.89
CA LEU A 121 -13.09 -0.02 -10.51
C LEU A 121 -12.07 -1.08 -10.98
N LEU A 122 -11.58 -0.98 -12.22
CA LEU A 122 -10.58 -1.91 -12.76
C LEU A 122 -9.22 -1.77 -12.05
N ARG A 123 -8.80 -0.54 -11.77
CA ARG A 123 -7.57 -0.27 -10.99
C ARG A 123 -7.71 -0.81 -9.57
N GLY A 124 -8.84 -0.53 -8.91
CA GLY A 124 -9.14 -1.02 -7.57
C GLY A 124 -9.10 -2.54 -7.49
N TYR A 125 -9.73 -3.22 -8.45
CA TYR A 125 -9.67 -4.68 -8.57
C TYR A 125 -8.22 -5.18 -8.72
N SER A 126 -7.43 -4.56 -9.60
CA SER A 126 -6.04 -4.94 -9.85
C SER A 126 -5.15 -4.75 -8.62
N VAL A 127 -5.33 -3.63 -7.91
CA VAL A 127 -4.63 -3.36 -6.64
C VAL A 127 -5.03 -4.40 -5.58
N ASN A 128 -6.32 -4.71 -5.46
CA ASN A 128 -6.80 -5.70 -4.50
C ASN A 128 -6.23 -7.10 -4.78
N GLN A 129 -6.19 -7.53 -6.05
CA GLN A 129 -5.56 -8.80 -6.43
C GLN A 129 -4.06 -8.83 -6.06
N ARG A 130 -3.36 -7.70 -6.28
CA ARG A 130 -1.97 -7.58 -5.88
C ARG A 130 -1.80 -7.65 -4.35
N LEU A 131 -2.68 -7.02 -3.59
CA LEU A 131 -2.67 -7.06 -2.12
C LEU A 131 -2.88 -8.48 -1.59
N ILE A 132 -3.90 -9.20 -2.08
CA ILE A 132 -4.14 -10.61 -1.72
C ILE A 132 -2.90 -11.47 -2.02
N GLY A 133 -2.29 -11.29 -3.20
CA GLY A 133 -1.06 -12.01 -3.55
C GLY A 133 0.17 -11.60 -2.72
N MET A 134 0.19 -10.42 -2.11
CA MET A 134 1.24 -10.00 -1.17
C MET A 134 1.02 -10.59 0.21
N GLU A 135 -0.23 -10.58 0.70
CA GLU A 135 -0.65 -11.19 1.98
C GLU A 135 -0.25 -12.67 2.04
N GLN A 136 -0.60 -13.47 1.02
CA GLN A 136 -0.22 -14.88 0.94
C GLN A 136 1.30 -15.11 0.97
N ARG A 137 2.08 -14.20 0.36
CA ARG A 137 3.55 -14.28 0.37
C ARG A 137 4.12 -13.94 1.75
N ILE A 138 3.50 -13.01 2.47
CA ILE A 138 3.88 -12.65 3.84
C ILE A 138 3.57 -13.82 4.76
N ASP A 139 2.37 -14.39 4.69
CA ASP A 139 1.96 -15.53 5.52
C ASP A 139 2.88 -16.73 5.35
N ARG A 140 3.22 -17.07 4.09
CA ARG A 140 4.18 -18.14 3.81
C ARG A 140 5.54 -17.87 4.45
N LYS A 141 6.06 -16.64 4.32
CA LYS A 141 7.34 -16.28 4.93
C LYS A 141 7.28 -16.32 6.46
N LEU A 142 6.18 -15.88 7.06
CA LEU A 142 5.99 -15.94 8.51
C LEU A 142 6.00 -17.39 9.00
N GLN A 143 5.30 -18.30 8.32
CA GLN A 143 5.34 -19.73 8.63
C GLN A 143 6.74 -20.33 8.51
N GLU A 144 7.49 -19.98 7.46
CA GLU A 144 8.89 -20.40 7.30
C GLU A 144 9.79 -19.88 8.45
N HIS A 145 9.58 -18.64 8.87
CA HIS A 145 10.30 -18.04 10.00
C HIS A 145 9.94 -18.72 11.32
N GLU A 146 8.67 -19.01 11.58
CA GLU A 146 8.20 -19.72 12.76
C GLU A 146 8.82 -21.13 12.85
N GLN A 147 8.83 -21.87 11.74
CA GLN A 147 9.50 -23.17 11.69
C GLN A 147 11.00 -23.05 11.99
N ARG A 148 11.66 -21.98 11.53
CA ARG A 148 13.08 -21.75 11.81
C ARG A 148 13.32 -21.42 13.28
N LEU A 149 12.46 -20.62 13.91
CA LEU A 149 12.52 -20.33 15.34
C LEU A 149 12.36 -21.61 16.16
N ASN A 150 11.34 -22.42 15.86
CA ASN A 150 11.12 -23.71 16.52
C ASN A 150 12.35 -24.65 16.42
N ARG A 151 13.04 -24.66 15.27
CA ARG A 151 14.29 -25.42 15.11
C ARG A 151 15.43 -24.87 15.95
N ILE A 152 15.53 -23.55 16.08
CA ILE A 152 16.57 -22.90 16.91
C ILE A 152 16.28 -23.17 18.38
N ASP A 153 15.04 -23.03 18.84
CA ASP A 153 14.63 -23.31 20.20
C ASP A 153 14.92 -24.76 20.58
N GLY A 154 14.61 -25.71 19.70
CA GLY A 154 14.96 -27.12 19.91
C GLY A 154 16.48 -27.38 20.02
N LYS A 155 17.31 -26.62 19.30
CA LYS A 155 18.78 -26.71 19.44
C LYS A 155 19.24 -26.11 20.76
N ILE A 156 18.69 -24.97 21.17
CA ILE A 156 19.03 -24.33 22.45
C ILE A 156 18.68 -25.28 23.60
N ASP A 157 17.48 -25.84 23.60
CA ASP A 157 17.01 -26.80 24.60
C ASP A 157 17.92 -28.05 24.66
N PHE A 158 18.39 -28.54 23.51
CA PHE A 158 19.42 -29.60 23.48
C PHE A 158 20.71 -29.20 24.21
N PHE A 159 21.27 -28.02 23.93
CA PHE A 159 22.50 -27.56 24.58
C PHE A 159 22.31 -27.32 26.08
N VAL A 160 21.16 -26.76 26.49
CA VAL A 160 20.83 -26.54 27.91
C VAL A 160 20.77 -27.88 28.64
N ARG A 161 20.08 -28.89 28.08
CA ARG A 161 20.06 -30.24 28.67
C ARG A 161 21.45 -30.86 28.77
N HIS A 162 22.25 -30.77 27.71
CA HIS A 162 23.61 -31.28 27.70
C HIS A 162 24.46 -30.65 28.81
N ASN A 163 24.46 -29.32 28.91
CA ASN A 163 25.31 -28.58 29.87
C ASN A 163 24.88 -28.77 31.34
N ASN A 164 23.63 -29.16 31.60
CA ASN A 164 23.19 -29.55 32.94
C ASN A 164 23.70 -30.95 33.34
N GLN A 165 23.95 -31.84 32.37
CA GLN A 165 24.36 -33.22 32.62
C GLN A 165 25.88 -33.44 32.48
N TYR A 166 26.54 -32.62 31.67
CA TYR A 166 27.97 -32.73 31.35
C TYR A 166 28.63 -31.34 31.38
N PRO A 167 29.95 -31.24 31.65
CA PRO A 167 30.69 -29.99 31.53
C PRO A 167 30.54 -29.35 30.13
N SER A 168 30.60 -28.02 30.07
CA SER A 168 30.54 -27.28 28.81
C SER A 168 31.69 -27.69 27.88
N ILE A 169 31.36 -27.97 26.63
CA ILE A 169 32.35 -28.29 25.59
C ILE A 169 32.81 -26.97 24.93
N ASP A 170 34.12 -26.69 24.91
CA ASP A 170 34.71 -25.60 24.13
C ASP A 170 34.79 -26.01 22.65
N ILE A 171 34.12 -25.26 21.77
CA ILE A 171 34.10 -25.54 20.33
C ILE A 171 34.93 -24.48 19.61
N ARG A 172 36.05 -24.92 19.05
CA ARG A 172 36.92 -24.09 18.19
C ARG A 172 36.82 -24.55 16.75
N THR A 173 36.80 -23.61 15.81
CA THR A 173 36.74 -23.91 14.37
C THR A 173 38.04 -23.54 13.69
N TYR A 174 38.69 -24.50 13.04
CA TYR A 174 39.90 -24.29 12.25
C TYR A 174 39.66 -24.63 10.79
N ARG A 175 39.98 -23.70 9.89
CA ARG A 175 39.73 -23.84 8.44
C ARG A 175 40.95 -24.32 7.65
N GLY A 176 42.09 -24.54 8.31
CA GLY A 176 43.35 -24.94 7.66
C GLY A 176 43.55 -26.46 7.54
N CYS A 177 42.53 -27.27 7.86
CA CYS A 177 42.60 -28.73 7.77
C CYS A 177 41.39 -29.29 7.01
N HIS A 178 41.60 -30.40 6.28
CA HIS A 178 40.55 -31.12 5.56
C HIS A 178 39.76 -32.12 6.44
N ASP A 179 40.26 -32.44 7.63
CA ASP A 179 39.61 -33.37 8.55
C ASP A 179 38.39 -32.77 9.25
N ARG A 180 37.42 -33.63 9.60
CA ARG A 180 36.07 -33.17 9.99
C ARG A 180 35.96 -32.79 11.45
N PHE A 181 36.53 -33.58 12.37
CA PHE A 181 36.47 -33.32 13.80
C PHE A 181 37.72 -33.86 14.52
N LEU A 182 38.24 -33.05 15.44
CA LEU A 182 39.23 -33.44 16.45
C LEU A 182 38.60 -33.25 17.83
N ILE A 183 38.75 -34.23 18.72
CA ILE A 183 38.32 -34.16 20.11
C ILE A 183 39.59 -34.19 20.96
N VAL A 184 39.76 -33.18 21.81
CA VAL A 184 40.87 -33.10 22.76
C VAL A 184 40.34 -33.41 24.15
N ASP A 185 40.86 -34.46 24.78
CA ASP A 185 40.54 -34.85 26.15
C ASP A 185 41.83 -34.88 26.97
N GLY A 186 42.06 -33.81 27.73
CA GLY A 186 43.34 -33.59 28.41
C GLY A 186 44.51 -33.51 27.41
N ASN A 187 45.39 -34.52 27.43
CA ASN A 187 46.54 -34.61 26.53
C ASN A 187 46.29 -35.53 25.31
N ASP A 188 45.15 -36.23 25.28
CA ASP A 188 44.82 -37.15 24.20
C ASP A 188 44.04 -36.45 23.09
N ILE A 189 44.36 -36.80 21.84
CA ILE A 189 43.66 -36.27 20.66
C ILE A 189 43.02 -37.43 19.90
N TYR A 190 41.73 -37.30 19.64
CA TYR A 190 40.97 -38.25 18.85
C TYR A 190 40.54 -37.61 17.54
N HIS A 191 40.84 -38.27 16.43
CA HIS A 191 40.42 -37.89 15.09
C HIS A 191 39.20 -38.70 14.67
N ILE A 192 38.18 -37.98 14.19
CA ILE A 192 36.98 -38.56 13.60
C ILE A 192 36.85 -38.05 12.16
N GLY A 193 37.22 -38.91 11.21
CA GLY A 193 37.09 -38.63 9.77
C GLY A 193 35.66 -38.73 9.24
N ALA A 194 34.73 -39.26 10.04
CA ALA A 194 33.31 -39.39 9.71
C ALA A 194 32.49 -38.19 10.20
N SER A 195 31.25 -38.04 9.68
CA SER A 195 30.36 -37.01 10.22
C SER A 195 29.80 -37.43 11.58
N LEU A 196 29.82 -36.54 12.58
CA LEU A 196 29.22 -36.80 13.90
C LEU A 196 27.73 -37.20 13.83
N LYS A 197 27.00 -36.80 12.78
CA LYS A 197 25.59 -37.21 12.58
C LYS A 197 25.39 -38.71 12.36
N ASP A 198 26.46 -39.41 11.97
CA ASP A 198 26.46 -40.84 11.67
C ASP A 198 26.91 -41.69 12.88
N LEU A 199 27.36 -41.03 13.96
CA LEU A 199 27.78 -41.67 15.21
C LEU A 199 26.62 -42.50 15.79
N GLY A 200 26.84 -43.81 15.96
CA GLY A 200 25.84 -44.75 16.51
C GLY A 200 24.79 -45.27 15.52
N LYS A 201 24.75 -44.80 14.27
CA LYS A 201 23.82 -45.28 13.23
C LYS A 201 24.45 -46.23 12.20
N ARG A 202 25.76 -46.19 12.04
CA ARG A 202 26.55 -47.06 11.15
C ARG A 202 27.84 -47.45 11.86
N MET A 203 28.54 -48.48 11.38
CA MET A 203 29.89 -48.79 11.87
C MET A 203 30.82 -47.61 11.57
N PHE A 204 31.53 -47.14 12.59
CA PHE A 204 32.50 -46.04 12.49
C PHE A 204 33.76 -46.37 13.30
N ALA A 205 34.87 -45.77 12.90
CA ALA A 205 36.14 -45.84 13.62
C ALA A 205 36.59 -44.42 13.96
N PHE A 206 37.30 -44.29 15.08
CA PHE A 206 38.04 -43.10 15.46
C PHE A 206 39.50 -43.50 15.68
N SER A 207 40.41 -42.58 15.42
CA SER A 207 41.85 -42.81 15.59
C SER A 207 42.36 -41.93 16.73
N LYS A 208 43.12 -42.52 17.66
CA LYS A 208 43.89 -41.75 18.63
C LYS A 208 45.19 -41.29 17.94
N LEU A 209 45.48 -40.00 18.00
CA LEU A 209 46.71 -39.44 17.43
C LEU A 209 47.80 -39.42 18.50
N GLU A 210 49.02 -39.82 18.13
CA GLU A 210 50.21 -39.75 18.99
C GLU A 210 50.90 -38.39 18.87
N ILE A 211 50.12 -37.31 19.04
CA ILE A 211 50.61 -35.93 18.98
C ILE A 211 50.14 -35.25 20.28
N PRO A 212 50.99 -34.47 20.98
CA PRO A 212 50.57 -33.77 22.18
C PRO A 212 49.48 -32.75 21.87
N ALA A 213 48.47 -32.66 22.73
CA ALA A 213 47.35 -31.73 22.58
C ALA A 213 47.79 -30.27 22.41
N SER A 214 48.89 -29.87 23.07
CA SER A 214 49.46 -28.52 22.96
C SER A 214 49.81 -28.13 21.52
N ALA A 215 50.36 -29.06 20.73
CA ALA A 215 50.77 -28.78 19.36
C ALA A 215 49.58 -28.40 18.44
N ILE A 216 48.38 -28.88 18.76
CA ILE A 216 47.15 -28.50 18.05
C ILE A 216 46.51 -27.27 18.70
N MET A 217 46.47 -27.19 20.03
CA MET A 217 45.88 -26.05 20.73
C MET A 217 46.59 -24.73 20.43
N ASP A 218 47.89 -24.75 20.15
CA ASP A 218 48.65 -23.55 19.75
C ASP A 218 48.32 -23.08 18.32
N LEU A 219 47.67 -23.92 17.49
CA LEU A 219 47.27 -23.61 16.11
C LEU A 219 45.81 -23.12 15.99
N LEU A 220 45.00 -23.26 17.06
CA LEU A 220 43.55 -22.98 17.11
C LEU A 220 43.24 -21.60 17.73
#